data_AF-A0A318D591-F1
#
_entry.id   AF-A0A318D591-F1
#
_cell.length_a   1.000
_cell.length_b   1.000
_cell.length_c   1.000
_cell.angle_alpha   90.00
_cell.angle_beta   90.00
_cell.angle_gamma   90.00
#
_symmetry.space_group_name_H-M   'P 1'
#
loop_
_entity.id
_entity.type
_entity.pdbx_description
1 polymer ?
#
loop_
_entity_poly.entity_id
_entity_poly.type
_entity_poly.pdbx_seq_one_letter_code
_entity_poly.pdbx_strand_id
1 'polypeptide(L)'
;MLNRYLKIVLVLLLSLLCLMYAIQNLANLDACFSSVAYILGMTEHNYYANSFFPAVTNSFLVWVAVGTIIGAELTAGILLLIGCGKLFSARQSDSSSFNQAKSLALFGAGIGIIVWFGIFGVFGGAWFQMWQTPTGGQSLNGAFQYFVSCAFIWLIVRAKDR
;
A
#
# COMPACT_ATOMS: atom_id res chain seq x y z
N MET A 1 -1.16 -28.99 1.55
CA MET A 1 -1.09 -28.52 2.95
C MET A 1 -0.05 -27.43 3.19
N LEU A 2 1.26 -27.69 3.02
CA LEU A 2 2.32 -26.68 3.30
C LEU A 2 2.11 -25.35 2.54
N ASN A 3 1.72 -25.42 1.26
CA ASN A 3 1.40 -24.25 0.42
C ASN A 3 0.26 -23.38 1.02
N ARG A 4 -0.74 -23.98 1.68
CA ARG A 4 -1.85 -23.23 2.30
C ARG A 4 -1.38 -22.44 3.52
N TYR A 5 -0.57 -23.04 4.39
CA TYR A 5 0.00 -22.35 5.55
C TYR A 5 0.94 -21.22 5.14
N LEU A 6 1.76 -21.42 4.11
CA LEU A 6 2.62 -20.36 3.58
C LEU A 6 1.79 -19.15 3.10
N LYS A 7 0.72 -19.39 2.34
CA LYS A 7 -0.21 -18.33 1.91
C LYS A 7 -0.81 -17.59 3.11
N ILE A 8 -1.24 -18.30 4.14
CA ILE A 8 -1.81 -17.69 5.36
C ILE A 8 -0.79 -16.79 6.05
N VAL A 9 0.43 -17.29 6.27
CA VAL A 9 1.50 -16.52 6.92
C VAL A 9 1.87 -15.29 6.11
N LEU A 10 2.00 -15.41 4.79
CA LEU A 10 2.29 -14.27 3.91
C LEU A 10 1.17 -13.21 3.95
N VAL A 11 -0.09 -13.63 3.95
CA VAL A 11 -1.23 -12.70 4.08
C VAL A 11 -1.23 -12.01 5.45
N LEU A 12 -0.91 -12.74 6.52
CA LEU A 12 -0.78 -12.15 7.87
C LEU A 12 0.34 -11.10 7.92
N LEU A 13 1.52 -11.43 7.41
CA LEU A 13 2.66 -10.50 7.39
C LEU A 13 2.35 -9.27 6.54
N LEU A 14 1.66 -9.44 5.40
CA LEU A 14 1.25 -8.31 4.58
C LEU A 14 0.20 -7.43 5.28
N SER A 15 -0.75 -8.06 5.99
CA SER A 15 -1.71 -7.33 6.82
C SER A 15 -1.00 -6.50 7.87
N LEU A 16 -0.07 -7.10 8.61
CA LEU A 16 0.72 -6.41 9.63
C LEU A 16 1.53 -5.27 9.02
N LEU A 17 2.16 -5.46 7.86
CA LEU A 17 2.87 -4.40 7.16
C LEU A 17 1.95 -3.19 6.89
N CYS A 18 0.77 -3.42 6.31
CA CYS A 18 -0.19 -2.35 6.03
C CYS A 18 -0.64 -1.63 7.30
N LEU A 19 -0.98 -2.40 8.34
CA LEU A 19 -1.48 -1.86 9.61
C LEU A 19 -0.39 -1.09 10.37
N MET A 20 0.85 -1.57 10.38
CA MET A 20 1.96 -0.88 11.04
C MET A 20 2.29 0.44 10.36
N TYR A 21 2.25 0.51 9.01
CA TYR A 21 2.39 1.79 8.30
C TYR A 21 1.27 2.76 8.64
N ALA A 22 0.01 2.30 8.58
CA ALA A 22 -1.13 3.13 8.93
C ALA A 22 -1.06 3.64 10.38
N ILE A 23 -0.72 2.77 11.34
CA ILE A 23 -0.60 3.12 12.76
C ILE A 23 0.54 4.12 12.96
N GLN A 24 1.69 3.92 12.31
CA GLN A 24 2.80 4.86 12.39
C GLN A 24 2.44 6.22 11.78
N ASN A 25 1.70 6.25 10.67
CA ASN A 25 1.19 7.50 10.08
C ASN A 25 0.19 8.20 11.02
N LEU A 26 -0.71 7.46 11.67
CA LEU A 26 -1.65 8.00 12.66
C LEU A 26 -0.95 8.51 13.94
N ALA A 27 0.10 7.82 14.39
CA ALA A 27 0.87 8.25 15.56
C ALA A 27 1.73 9.49 15.26
N ASN A 28 2.06 9.74 13.99
CA ASN A 28 2.94 10.82 13.55
C ASN A 28 2.25 11.71 12.51
N LEU A 29 0.99 12.12 12.74
CA LEU A 29 0.18 12.86 11.77
C LEU A 29 0.84 14.13 11.26
N ASP A 30 1.51 14.90 12.12
CA ASP A 30 2.19 16.13 11.71
C ASP A 30 3.37 15.85 10.76
N ALA A 31 4.13 14.79 11.02
CA ALA A 31 5.23 14.37 10.15
C ALA A 31 4.69 13.77 8.84
N CYS A 32 3.60 13.01 8.89
CA CYS A 32 2.91 12.47 7.74
C CYS A 32 2.39 13.61 6.83
N PHE A 33 1.67 14.57 7.42
CA PHE A 33 1.20 15.77 6.73
C PHE A 33 2.36 16.55 6.10
N SER A 34 3.42 16.81 6.87
CA SER A 34 4.58 17.56 6.37
C SER A 34 5.27 16.87 5.20
N SER A 35 5.38 15.54 5.24
CA SER A 35 5.98 14.75 4.15
C SER A 35 5.11 14.79 2.88
N VAL A 36 3.79 14.63 3.02
CA VAL A 36 2.86 14.72 1.89
C VAL A 36 2.82 16.14 1.33
N ALA A 37 2.79 17.17 2.18
CA ALA A 37 2.84 18.57 1.79
C ALA A 37 4.13 18.90 1.01
N TYR A 38 5.28 18.38 1.45
CA TYR A 38 6.55 18.59 0.78
C TYR A 38 6.53 18.04 -0.67
N ILE A 39 6.01 16.81 -0.84
CA ILE A 39 5.88 16.17 -2.15
C ILE A 39 4.88 16.91 -3.04
N LEU A 40 3.68 17.17 -2.55
CA LEU A 40 2.63 17.82 -3.32
C LEU A 40 2.95 19.30 -3.64
N GLY A 41 3.73 19.93 -2.77
CA GLY A 41 4.24 21.29 -2.93
C GLY A 41 5.39 21.41 -3.93
N MET A 42 5.93 20.29 -4.45
CA MET A 42 7.03 20.26 -5.41
C MET A 42 8.27 21.07 -4.97
N THR A 43 8.53 21.07 -3.66
CA THR A 43 9.63 21.84 -3.06
C THR A 43 10.98 21.31 -3.58
N GLU A 44 11.91 22.20 -3.93
CA GLU A 44 13.27 21.86 -4.40
C GLU A 44 13.34 21.07 -5.74
N HIS A 45 12.32 21.18 -6.60
CA HIS A 45 12.36 20.61 -7.95
C HIS A 45 13.23 21.41 -8.91
N ASN A 46 14.52 21.07 -8.97
CA ASN A 46 15.50 21.78 -9.79
C ASN A 46 15.73 21.15 -11.17
N TYR A 47 15.47 19.85 -11.35
CA TYR A 47 15.73 19.15 -12.62
C TYR A 47 14.59 19.33 -13.63
N TYR A 48 13.36 19.26 -13.16
CA TYR A 48 12.13 19.50 -13.92
C TYR A 48 11.37 20.65 -13.24
N ALA A 49 11.97 21.84 -13.24
CA ALA A 49 11.42 23.02 -12.57
C ALA A 49 10.08 23.49 -13.17
N ASN A 50 9.84 23.22 -14.46
CA ASN A 50 8.59 23.54 -15.15
C ASN A 50 7.70 22.29 -15.24
N SER A 51 6.97 22.00 -14.16
CA SER A 51 5.97 20.92 -14.17
C SER A 51 4.69 21.37 -14.89
N PHE A 52 4.03 20.43 -15.58
CA PHE A 52 2.74 20.68 -16.24
C PHE A 52 1.59 20.84 -15.24
N PHE A 53 1.75 20.30 -14.02
CA PHE A 53 0.77 20.39 -12.96
C PHE A 53 1.30 21.31 -11.85
N PRO A 54 0.50 22.25 -11.33
CA PRO A 54 0.96 23.18 -10.31
C PRO A 54 1.18 22.47 -8.97
N ALA A 55 2.07 23.03 -8.15
CA ALA A 55 2.22 22.65 -6.76
C ALA A 55 0.89 22.80 -5.99
N VAL A 56 0.60 21.86 -5.09
CA VAL A 56 -0.57 21.92 -4.20
C VAL A 56 -0.13 22.43 -2.83
N THR A 57 -0.49 23.68 -2.53
CA THR A 57 -0.18 24.34 -1.25
C THR A 57 -1.38 24.48 -0.32
N ASN A 58 -2.58 24.10 -0.80
CA ASN A 58 -3.80 24.15 0.00
C ASN A 58 -3.80 23.04 1.05
N SER A 59 -3.73 23.40 2.34
CA SER A 59 -3.67 22.46 3.46
C SER A 59 -4.85 21.48 3.52
N PHE A 60 -6.05 21.87 3.08
CA PHE A 60 -7.20 20.97 3.04
C PHE A 60 -6.97 19.83 2.03
N LEU A 61 -6.44 20.14 0.84
CA LEU A 61 -6.13 19.13 -0.17
C LEU A 61 -5.01 18.19 0.29
N VAL A 62 -4.02 18.69 1.02
CA VAL A 62 -2.99 17.84 1.63
C VAL A 62 -3.61 16.89 2.67
N TRP A 63 -4.51 17.38 3.53
CA TRP A 63 -5.22 16.51 4.48
C TRP A 63 -6.09 15.44 3.80
N VAL A 64 -6.74 15.78 2.68
CA VAL A 64 -7.47 14.80 1.87
C VAL A 64 -6.52 13.70 1.35
N ALA A 65 -5.33 14.07 0.88
CA ALA A 65 -4.33 13.09 0.45
C ALA A 65 -3.83 12.21 1.61
N VAL A 66 -3.50 12.81 2.77
CA VAL A 66 -3.09 12.09 3.99
C VAL A 66 -4.18 11.11 4.43
N GLY A 67 -5.43 11.56 4.52
CA GLY A 67 -6.56 10.72 4.90
C GLY A 67 -6.82 9.59 3.90
N THR A 68 -6.61 9.84 2.60
CA THR A 68 -6.72 8.82 1.55
C THR A 68 -5.64 7.74 1.70
N ILE A 69 -4.39 8.13 1.94
CA ILE A 69 -3.27 7.19 2.14
C ILE A 69 -3.54 6.32 3.35
N ILE A 70 -3.74 6.92 4.52
CA ILE A 70 -3.95 6.21 5.79
C ILE A 70 -5.20 5.33 5.71
N GLY A 71 -6.30 5.87 5.16
CA GLY A 71 -7.55 5.14 5.01
C GLY A 71 -7.40 3.91 4.11
N ALA A 72 -6.64 4.03 3.02
CA ALA A 72 -6.37 2.91 2.11
C ALA A 72 -5.44 1.87 2.75
N GLU A 73 -4.41 2.29 3.48
CA GLU A 73 -3.52 1.38 4.24
C GLU A 73 -4.28 0.59 5.31
N LEU A 74 -5.14 1.26 6.10
CA LEU A 74 -6.02 0.60 7.08
C LEU A 74 -6.96 -0.38 6.40
N THR A 75 -7.61 0.04 5.32
CA THR A 75 -8.56 -0.80 4.58
C THR A 75 -7.86 -2.04 4.03
N ALA A 76 -6.68 -1.89 3.42
CA ALA A 76 -5.88 -3.02 2.94
C ALA A 76 -5.54 -3.98 4.10
N GLY A 77 -5.00 -3.43 5.19
CA GLY A 77 -4.58 -4.21 6.37
C GLY A 77 -5.72 -4.99 7.01
N ILE A 78 -6.88 -4.36 7.23
CA ILE A 78 -8.06 -4.98 7.82
C ILE A 78 -8.62 -6.09 6.92
N LEU A 79 -8.74 -5.84 5.61
CA LEU A 79 -9.25 -6.84 4.67
C LEU A 79 -8.30 -8.05 4.55
N LEU A 80 -6.99 -7.81 4.57
CA LEU A 80 -5.98 -8.87 4.65
C LEU A 80 -6.09 -9.66 5.95
N LEU A 81 -6.35 -9.00 7.09
CA LEU A 81 -6.50 -9.68 8.38
C LEU A 81 -7.73 -10.59 8.41
N ILE A 82 -8.87 -10.06 7.94
CA ILE A 82 -10.11 -10.85 7.81
C ILE A 82 -9.90 -11.99 6.81
N GLY A 83 -9.25 -11.72 5.68
CA GLY A 83 -8.88 -12.72 4.68
C GLY A 83 -7.98 -13.82 5.24
N CYS A 84 -7.00 -13.47 6.08
CA CYS A 84 -6.15 -14.40 6.80
C CYS A 84 -6.98 -15.32 7.71
N GLY A 85 -7.92 -14.76 8.47
CA GLY A 85 -8.84 -15.55 9.30
C GLY A 85 -9.67 -16.53 8.48
N LYS A 86 -10.23 -16.09 7.33
CA LYS A 86 -10.97 -16.97 6.41
C LYS A 86 -10.10 -18.10 5.84
N LEU A 87 -8.88 -17.79 5.41
CA LEU A 87 -7.94 -18.79 4.89
C LEU A 87 -7.55 -19.80 5.97
N PHE A 88 -7.32 -19.34 7.20
CA PHE A 88 -7.02 -20.22 8.32
C PHE A 88 -8.19 -21.16 8.64
N SER A 89 -9.43 -20.66 8.67
CA SER A 89 -10.60 -21.51 8.87
C SER A 89 -10.78 -22.54 7.76
N ALA A 90 -10.51 -22.18 6.50
CA ALA A 90 -10.64 -23.07 5.35
C ALA A 90 -9.42 -24.01 5.12
N ARG A 91 -8.40 -23.97 5.99
CA ARG A 91 -7.10 -24.65 5.74
C ARG A 91 -7.21 -26.16 5.56
N GLN A 92 -8.21 -26.80 6.15
CA GLN A 92 -8.49 -28.24 6.07
C GLN A 92 -9.67 -28.58 5.12
N SER A 93 -10.29 -27.57 4.50
CA SER A 93 -11.42 -27.76 3.58
C SER A 93 -10.96 -28.28 2.21
N ASP A 94 -11.90 -28.63 1.35
CA ASP A 94 -11.60 -28.96 -0.05
C ASP A 94 -10.98 -27.77 -0.81
N SER A 95 -10.35 -28.06 -1.96
CA SER A 95 -9.64 -27.06 -2.76
C SER A 95 -10.57 -25.96 -3.29
N SER A 96 -11.84 -26.23 -3.57
CA SER A 96 -12.81 -25.22 -4.02
C SER A 96 -13.09 -24.20 -2.92
N SER A 97 -13.42 -24.69 -1.72
CA SER A 97 -13.65 -23.87 -0.52
C SER A 97 -12.44 -23.00 -0.18
N PHE A 98 -11.22 -23.56 -0.23
CA PHE A 98 -10.01 -22.78 0.03
C PHE A 98 -9.75 -21.72 -1.05
N ASN A 99 -10.01 -22.03 -2.33
CA ASN A 99 -9.87 -21.05 -3.40
C ASN A 99 -10.84 -19.87 -3.23
N GLN A 100 -12.07 -20.11 -2.77
CA GLN A 100 -13.05 -19.04 -2.50
C GLN A 100 -12.64 -18.16 -1.31
N ALA A 101 -12.07 -18.77 -0.25
CA ALA A 101 -11.65 -18.05 0.96
C ALA A 101 -10.57 -16.98 0.71
N LYS A 102 -9.83 -17.05 -0.41
CA LYS A 102 -8.77 -16.10 -0.79
C LYS A 102 -9.28 -14.70 -1.15
N SER A 103 -10.55 -14.55 -1.51
CA SER A 103 -11.08 -13.34 -2.16
C SER A 103 -10.74 -12.05 -1.39
N LEU A 104 -10.97 -12.03 -0.07
CA LEU A 104 -10.68 -10.85 0.75
C LEU A 104 -9.17 -10.55 0.86
N ALA A 105 -8.34 -11.58 0.97
CA ALA A 105 -6.90 -11.40 1.02
C ALA A 105 -6.36 -10.84 -0.31
N LEU A 106 -6.88 -11.32 -1.45
CA LEU A 106 -6.53 -10.79 -2.77
C LEU A 106 -7.02 -9.36 -2.96
N PHE A 107 -8.20 -9.03 -2.45
CA PHE A 107 -8.72 -7.66 -2.54
C PHE A 107 -7.89 -6.69 -1.68
N GLY A 108 -7.58 -7.06 -0.43
CA GLY A 108 -6.73 -6.24 0.43
C GLY A 108 -5.31 -6.03 -0.11
N ALA A 109 -4.68 -7.09 -0.65
CA ALA A 109 -3.40 -6.95 -1.33
C ALA A 109 -3.49 -6.07 -2.59
N GLY A 110 -4.60 -6.13 -3.32
CA GLY A 110 -4.88 -5.25 -4.46
C GLY A 110 -4.98 -3.78 -4.05
N ILE A 111 -5.62 -3.46 -2.92
CA ILE A 111 -5.62 -2.09 -2.37
C ILE A 111 -4.20 -1.66 -2.01
N GLY A 112 -3.40 -2.53 -1.40
CA GLY A 112 -1.98 -2.26 -1.16
C GLY A 112 -1.22 -1.89 -2.43
N ILE A 113 -1.41 -2.63 -3.53
CA ILE A 113 -0.83 -2.27 -4.84
C ILE A 113 -1.28 -0.86 -5.25
N ILE A 114 -2.56 -0.52 -5.11
CA ILE A 114 -3.06 0.82 -5.46
C ILE A 114 -2.42 1.90 -4.59
N VAL A 115 -2.19 1.66 -3.31
CA VAL A 115 -1.48 2.60 -2.43
C VAL A 115 -0.06 2.81 -2.94
N TRP A 116 0.76 1.76 -2.95
CA TRP A 116 2.20 1.95 -3.13
C TRP A 116 2.62 2.11 -4.60
N PHE A 117 1.94 1.46 -5.54
CA PHE A 117 2.19 1.71 -6.96
C PHE A 117 1.35 2.87 -7.49
N GLY A 118 0.05 2.90 -7.21
CA GLY A 118 -0.83 3.96 -7.72
C GLY A 118 -0.54 5.32 -7.07
N ILE A 119 -0.72 5.45 -5.76
CA ILE A 119 -0.56 6.75 -5.07
C ILE A 119 0.90 7.18 -5.08
N PHE A 120 1.84 6.35 -4.64
CA PHE A 120 3.24 6.76 -4.52
C PHE A 120 4.01 6.64 -5.84
N GLY A 121 3.82 5.58 -6.62
CA GLY A 121 4.52 5.40 -7.90
C GLY A 121 4.00 6.31 -9.01
N VAL A 122 2.70 6.20 -9.32
CA VAL A 122 2.08 6.95 -10.43
C VAL A 122 1.87 8.41 -10.04
N PHE A 123 1.18 8.71 -8.94
CA PHE A 123 0.91 10.10 -8.58
C PHE A 123 2.11 10.77 -7.92
N GLY A 124 2.72 10.19 -6.89
CA GLY A 124 3.90 10.79 -6.25
C GLY A 124 5.11 10.85 -7.18
N GLY A 125 5.50 9.70 -7.73
CA GLY A 125 6.67 9.53 -8.58
C GLY A 125 6.54 10.19 -9.94
N ALA A 126 5.56 9.80 -10.75
CA ALA A 126 5.47 10.27 -12.13
C ALA A 126 4.78 11.64 -12.26
N TRP A 127 3.63 11.84 -11.60
CA TRP A 127 2.85 13.08 -11.72
C TRP A 127 3.47 14.24 -10.93
N PHE A 128 3.78 14.01 -9.66
CA PHE A 128 4.41 15.01 -8.79
C PHE A 128 5.94 14.95 -8.80
N GLN A 129 6.57 14.07 -9.59
CA GLN A 129 8.02 14.05 -9.78
C GLN A 129 8.83 13.95 -8.47
N MET A 130 8.30 13.26 -7.45
CA MET A 130 8.91 13.22 -6.11
C MET A 130 10.33 12.63 -6.08
N TRP A 131 10.72 11.90 -7.13
CA TRP A 131 12.07 11.36 -7.29
C TRP A 131 13.17 12.44 -7.34
N GLN A 132 12.83 13.71 -7.59
CA GLN A 132 13.81 14.80 -7.73
C GLN A 132 14.52 15.17 -6.43
N THR A 133 13.92 14.87 -5.28
CA THR A 133 14.44 15.25 -3.96
C THR A 133 14.91 14.03 -3.19
N PRO A 134 15.86 14.16 -2.24
CA PRO A 134 16.26 13.04 -1.39
C PRO A 134 15.08 12.43 -0.62
N THR A 135 14.22 13.29 -0.05
CA THR A 135 13.04 12.86 0.72
C THR A 135 12.04 12.11 -0.15
N GLY A 136 11.64 12.68 -1.29
CA GLY A 136 10.70 12.01 -2.18
C GLY A 136 11.29 10.76 -2.85
N GLY A 137 12.59 10.76 -3.16
CA GLY A 137 13.32 9.58 -3.63
C GLY A 137 13.33 8.44 -2.60
N GLN A 138 13.51 8.73 -1.31
CA GLN A 138 13.38 7.72 -0.26
C GLN A 138 11.95 7.17 -0.16
N SER A 139 10.94 8.04 -0.20
CA SER A 139 9.54 7.62 -0.22
C SER A 139 9.22 6.72 -1.42
N LEU A 140 9.80 7.00 -2.60
CA LEU A 140 9.54 6.24 -3.82
C LEU A 140 10.18 4.85 -3.74
N ASN A 141 11.40 4.78 -3.23
CA ASN A 141 12.10 3.51 -3.01
C ASN A 141 11.37 2.63 -1.99
N GLY A 142 10.90 3.21 -0.88
CA GLY A 142 10.09 2.50 0.10
C GLY A 142 8.79 1.98 -0.52
N ALA A 143 8.07 2.85 -1.23
CA ALA A 143 6.84 2.47 -1.92
C ALA A 143 7.05 1.32 -2.92
N PHE A 144 8.14 1.34 -3.68
CA PHE A 144 8.46 0.23 -4.59
C PHE A 144 8.59 -1.11 -3.85
N GLN A 145 9.29 -1.15 -2.71
CA GLN A 145 9.45 -2.38 -1.91
C GLN A 145 8.09 -2.93 -1.42
N TYR A 146 7.18 -2.05 -0.99
CA TYR A 146 5.87 -2.45 -0.49
C TYR A 146 4.93 -2.85 -1.62
N PHE A 147 4.97 -2.15 -2.76
CA PHE A 147 4.28 -2.55 -3.98
C PHE A 147 4.70 -3.97 -4.39
N VAL A 148 6.01 -4.22 -4.48
CA VAL A 148 6.55 -5.52 -4.88
C VAL A 148 6.11 -6.62 -3.92
N SER A 149 6.15 -6.33 -2.60
CA SER A 149 5.64 -7.25 -1.57
C SER A 149 4.16 -7.58 -1.78
N CYS A 150 3.32 -6.57 -2.03
CA CYS A 150 1.90 -6.78 -2.32
C CYS A 150 1.69 -7.60 -3.59
N ALA A 151 2.39 -7.26 -4.68
CA ALA A 151 2.24 -7.91 -5.98
C ALA A 151 2.65 -9.38 -5.93
N PHE A 152 3.80 -9.71 -5.32
CA PHE A 152 4.24 -11.09 -5.20
C PHE A 152 3.32 -11.92 -4.30
N ILE A 153 2.90 -11.38 -3.15
CA ILE A 153 1.98 -12.09 -2.25
C ILE A 153 0.63 -12.28 -2.94
N TRP A 154 0.14 -11.29 -3.68
CA TRP A 154 -1.08 -11.41 -4.47
C TRP A 154 -0.97 -12.55 -5.49
N LEU A 155 0.13 -12.65 -6.23
CA LEU A 155 0.38 -13.74 -7.19
C LEU A 155 0.45 -15.11 -6.52
N ILE A 156 1.18 -15.23 -5.40
CA ILE A 156 1.32 -16.47 -4.63
C ILE A 156 -0.05 -16.92 -4.09
N VAL A 157 -0.83 -16.01 -3.50
CA VAL A 157 -2.15 -16.31 -2.94
C VAL A 157 -3.12 -16.68 -4.05
N ARG A 158 -3.10 -15.97 -5.19
CA ARG A 158 -3.97 -16.22 -6.34
C ARG A 158 -3.79 -17.62 -6.91
N ALA A 159 -2.57 -18.15 -6.91
CA ALA A 159 -2.28 -19.46 -7.45
C ALA A 159 -3.26 -20.53 -6.93
N LYS A 160 -3.92 -21.23 -7.86
CA LYS A 160 -4.97 -22.22 -7.55
C LYS A 160 -4.44 -23.25 -6.57
N ASP A 161 -5.25 -23.54 -5.56
CA ASP A 161 -5.07 -24.71 -4.72
C ASP A 161 -5.57 -25.93 -5.51
N ARG A 162 -4.74 -26.98 -5.57
CA ARG A 162 -5.02 -28.24 -6.27
C ARG A 162 -5.17 -29.33 -5.22
#